data_AF-A0A501XEI1-F1
#
_entry.id   AF-A0A501XEI1-F1
#
_cell.length_a   1.000
_cell.length_b   1.000
_cell.length_c   1.000
_cell.angle_alpha   90.00
_cell.angle_beta   90.00
_cell.angle_gamma   90.00
#
_symmetry.space_group_name_H-M   'P 1'
#
loop_
_entity.id
_entity.type
_entity.pdbx_description
1 polymer ?
#
loop_
_entity_poly.entity_id
_entity_poly.type
_entity_poly.pdbx_seq_one_letter_code
_entity_poly.pdbx_strand_id
1 'polypeptide(L)' 'MRCGNNLINEGFSKFEVIQKCGEPKNREIIDPVIGSNNKTPNKSVSVENWVYGPSNGVYRYLKFIDGVLVKIESRRQ' A
#
# COMPACT_ATOMS: atom_id res chain seq x y z
N MET A 1 4.37 11.41 -1.05
CA MET A 1 2.96 11.89 -1.02
C MET A 1 2.69 12.62 0.28
N ARG A 2 1.82 13.63 0.26
CA ARG A 2 1.43 14.37 1.48
C ARG A 2 0.02 14.00 1.92
N CYS A 3 -0.15 13.84 3.23
CA CYS A 3 -1.43 13.61 3.91
C CYS A 3 -1.58 14.71 4.97
N GLY A 4 -2.32 15.77 4.65
CA GLY A 4 -2.30 17.01 5.45
C GLY A 4 -0.88 17.58 5.51
N ASN A 5 -0.36 17.80 6.71
CA ASN A 5 1.02 18.25 6.93
C ASN A 5 2.05 17.11 6.91
N ASN A 6 1.62 15.85 6.98
CA ASN A 6 2.53 14.71 7.03
C ASN A 6 3.02 14.32 5.64
N LEU A 7 4.28 13.93 5.55
CA LEU A 7 4.89 13.37 4.34
C LEU A 7 5.08 11.86 4.52
N ILE A 8 4.69 11.10 3.50
CA ILE A 8 4.99 9.68 3.33
C ILE A 8 5.79 9.47 2.04
N ASN A 9 6.76 8.55 2.07
CA ASN A 9 7.58 8.18 0.92
C ASN A 9 7.74 6.67 0.84
N GLU A 10 8.27 6.18 -0.28
CA GLU A 10 8.66 4.78 -0.42
C GLU A 10 9.66 4.39 0.68
N GLY A 11 9.57 3.15 1.16
CA GLY A 11 10.28 2.63 2.32
C GLY A 11 9.52 2.73 3.64
N PHE A 12 8.43 3.51 3.71
CA PHE A 12 7.66 3.63 4.95
C PHE A 12 6.85 2.35 5.20
N SER A 13 6.71 1.97 6.46
CA SER A 13 5.84 0.85 6.84
C SER A 13 4.37 1.22 6.70
N LYS A 14 3.52 0.21 6.51
CA LYS A 14 2.06 0.38 6.50
C LYS A 14 1.54 1.05 7.77
N PHE A 15 2.16 0.75 8.92
CA PHE A 15 1.83 1.38 10.19
C PHE A 15 2.11 2.88 10.18
N GLU A 16 3.29 3.30 9.73
CA GLU A 16 3.62 4.72 9.62
C GLU A 16 2.70 5.45 8.64
N VAL A 17 2.31 4.79 7.54
CA VAL A 17 1.36 5.37 6.59
C VAL A 17 0.00 5.57 7.25
N ILE A 18 -0.54 4.59 7.96
CA ILE A 18 -1.80 4.74 8.71
C ILE A 18 -1.71 5.85 9.75
N GLN A 19 -0.61 5.89 10.53
CA GLN A 19 -0.41 6.95 11.53
C GLN A 19 -0.38 8.36 10.92
N LYS A 20 0.20 8.49 9.72
CA LYS A 20 0.35 9.80 9.04
C LYS A 20 -0.85 10.20 8.20
N CYS A 21 -1.55 9.24 7.60
CA CYS A 21 -2.59 9.45 6.60
C CYS A 21 -4.00 9.01 7.03
N GLY A 22 -4.13 8.26 8.12
CA GLY A 22 -5.35 7.56 8.50
C GLY A 22 -5.58 6.29 7.69
N GLU A 23 -6.77 5.70 7.84
CA GLU A 23 -7.17 4.52 7.07
C GLU A 23 -7.41 4.88 5.58
N PRO A 24 -7.03 4.01 4.64
CA PRO A 24 -7.31 4.21 3.22
C PRO A 24 -8.82 4.07 2.94
N LYS A 25 -9.28 4.66 1.83
CA LYS A 25 -10.66 4.48 1.34
C LYS A 25 -10.92 3.05 0.91
N ASN A 26 -9.93 2.41 0.29
CA ASN A 26 -10.00 1.00 -0.09
C ASN A 26 -8.66 0.31 0.16
N ARG A 27 -8.70 -0.95 0.57
CA ARG A 27 -7.54 -1.81 0.75
C ARG A 27 -7.81 -3.20 0.16
N GLU A 28 -6.91 -3.65 -0.68
CA GLU A 28 -6.87 -5.00 -1.22
C GLU A 28 -5.62 -5.69 -0.70
N ILE A 29 -5.78 -6.87 -0.11
CA ILE A 29 -4.68 -7.69 0.40
C ILE A 29 -4.59 -8.93 -0.48
N ILE A 30 -3.40 -9.18 -1.00
CA ILE A 30 -3.07 -10.33 -1.81
C ILE A 30 -2.08 -11.15 -0.99
N ASP A 31 -2.58 -12.24 -0.43
CA ASP A 31 -1.78 -13.14 0.39
C ASP A 31 -0.73 -13.90 -0.44
N PRO A 32 0.42 -14.24 0.16
CA PRO A 32 1.42 -15.04 -0.52
C PRO A 32 0.86 -16.41 -0.89
N VAL A 33 1.09 -16.84 -2.14
CA VAL A 33 0.71 -18.19 -2.59
C VAL A 33 1.51 -19.23 -1.81
N ILE A 34 0.82 -20.15 -1.15
CA ILE A 34 1.41 -21.34 -0.53
C ILE A 34 1.44 -22.46 -1.57
N GLY A 35 2.63 -22.99 -1.88
CA GLY A 35 2.76 -24.08 -2.84
C GLY A 35 2.15 -25.38 -2.32
N SER A 36 1.73 -26.27 -3.23
CA SER A 36 1.01 -27.52 -2.94
C SER A 36 1.71 -28.46 -1.93
N ASN A 37 3.02 -28.30 -1.72
CA ASN A 37 3.81 -29.10 -0.79
C ASN A 37 3.97 -28.43 0.60
N ASN A 38 3.08 -27.51 0.95
CA ASN A 38 3.16 -26.65 2.15
C ASN A 38 4.47 -25.83 2.22
N LYS A 39 5.12 -25.64 1.07
CA LYS A 39 6.30 -24.79 0.91
C LYS A 39 5.87 -23.53 0.19
N THR A 40 6.05 -22.40 0.84
CA THR A 40 5.94 -21.09 0.21
C THR A 40 7.09 -20.95 -0.80
N PRO A 41 6.81 -20.76 -2.10
CA PRO A 41 7.84 -20.41 -3.08
C PRO A 41 8.69 -19.25 -2.54
N ASN A 42 10.01 -19.28 -2.76
CA ASN A 42 10.97 -18.25 -2.28
C ASN A 42 10.66 -16.79 -2.72
N LYS A 43 9.57 -16.55 -3.45
CA LYS A 43 9.12 -15.25 -3.95
C LYS A 43 7.67 -14.90 -3.60
N SER A 44 6.98 -15.72 -2.81
CA SER A 44 5.63 -15.38 -2.37
C SER A 44 5.70 -14.43 -1.19
N VAL A 45 5.35 -13.17 -1.44
CA VAL A 45 5.27 -12.10 -0.43
C VAL A 45 3.85 -11.56 -0.42
N SER A 46 3.41 -11.06 0.74
CA SER A 46 2.13 -10.34 0.82
C SER A 46 2.25 -9.03 0.03
N VAL A 47 1.24 -8.76 -0.79
CA VAL A 47 1.11 -7.48 -1.51
C VAL A 47 -0.18 -6.82 -1.05
N GLU A 48 -0.12 -5.55 -0.65
CA GLU A 48 -1.32 -4.78 -0.34
C GLU A 48 -1.43 -3.59 -1.31
N ASN A 49 -2.59 -3.39 -1.92
CA ASN A 49 -2.90 -2.23 -2.75
C ASN A 49 -3.90 -1.34 -2.01
N TRP A 50 -3.51 -0.10 -1.71
CA TRP A 50 -4.35 0.84 -0.98
C TRP A 50 -4.71 2.04 -1.84
N VAL A 51 -5.91 2.58 -1.64
CA VAL A 51 -6.42 3.74 -2.37
C VAL A 51 -6.83 4.83 -1.41
N TYR A 52 -6.27 6.03 -1.60
CA TYR A 52 -6.68 7.27 -0.93
C TYR A 52 -7.36 8.22 -1.91
N GLY A 53 -8.27 9.05 -1.40
CA GLY A 53 -8.94 10.11 -2.14
C GLY A 53 -10.35 9.76 -2.65
N PRO A 54 -10.89 10.53 -3.61
CA PRO A 54 -10.18 11.59 -4.31
C PRO A 54 -9.96 12.82 -3.41
N SER A 55 -8.75 13.37 -3.44
CA SER A 55 -8.47 14.69 -2.85
C SER A 55 -8.22 15.66 -4.00
N ASN A 56 -9.07 16.66 -4.15
CA ASN A 56 -9.04 17.60 -5.30
C ASN A 56 -9.03 16.88 -6.66
N GLY A 57 -9.88 15.85 -6.81
CA GLY A 57 -10.00 15.05 -8.05
C GLY A 57 -8.86 14.06 -8.30
N VAL A 58 -7.92 13.90 -7.36
CA VAL A 58 -6.77 12.98 -7.51
C VAL A 58 -6.93 11.78 -6.59
N TYR A 59 -6.89 10.59 -7.17
CA TYR A 59 -6.70 9.33 -6.47
C TYR A 59 -5.23 8.99 -6.30
N ARG A 60 -4.95 8.31 -5.20
CA ARG A 60 -3.62 7.99 -4.71
C ARG A 60 -3.54 6.51 -4.44
N TYR A 61 -2.75 5.80 -5.25
CA TYR A 61 -2.60 4.35 -5.21
C TYR A 61 -1.26 4.01 -4.59
N LEU A 62 -1.29 3.27 -3.49
CA LEU A 62 -0.11 2.82 -2.78
C LEU A 62 0.00 1.31 -2.96
N LYS A 63 1.21 0.84 -3.21
CA LYS A 63 1.52 -0.59 -3.22
C LYS A 63 2.49 -0.89 -2.10
N PHE A 64 2.12 -1.87 -1.28
CA PHE A 64 2.97 -2.41 -0.23
C PHE A 64 3.43 -3.81 -0.61
N ILE A 65 4.68 -4.13 -0.27
CA ILE A 65 5.22 -5.48 -0.32
C ILE A 65 5.75 -5.80 1.06
N ASP A 66 5.26 -6.88 1.65
CA ASP A 66 5.60 -7.30 3.02
C ASP A 66 5.47 -6.15 4.04
N GLY A 67 4.41 -5.35 3.88
CA GLY A 67 4.12 -4.20 4.73
C GLY A 67 4.96 -2.94 4.49
N VAL A 68 5.88 -2.94 3.52
CA VAL A 68 6.69 -1.77 3.15
C VAL A 68 6.12 -1.09 1.91
N LEU A 69 5.96 0.23 1.95
CA LEU A 69 5.49 1.03 0.83
C LEU A 69 6.56 1.06 -0.27
N VAL A 70 6.28 0.42 -1.41
CA VAL A 70 7.23 0.31 -2.53
C VAL A 70 6.86 1.16 -3.73
N LYS A 71 5.61 1.63 -3.80
CA LYS A 71 5.18 2.47 -4.92
C LYS A 71 4.07 3.42 -4.50
N ILE A 72 4.16 4.64 -5.01
CA ILE A 72 3.13 5.67 -4.87
C ILE A 72 2.76 6.19 -6.26
N GLU A 73 1.50 6.03 -6.67
CA GLU A 73 0.98 6.52 -7.95
C GLU A 73 -0.19 7.48 -7.74
N SER A 74 -0.30 8.49 -8.60
CA SER A 74 -1.39 9.48 -8.55
C SER A 74 -2.10 9.52 -9.89
N ARG A 75 -3.43 9.35 -9.89
CA ARG A 75 -4.26 9.42 -11.09
C ARG A 75 -5.38 10.43 -10.88
N ARG A 76 -5.59 11.30 -11.88
CA ARG A 76 -6.83 12.10 -11.98
C ARG A 76 -7.86 11.28 -12.74
N GLN A 77 -9.10 11.34 -12.28
CA GLN A 77 -10.25 10.86 -13.02
C GLN A 77 -10.97 12.04 -13.66
#